data_AF-A0A6J6QX25-F1
#
_entry.id   AF-A0A6J6QX25-F1
#
_cell.length_a   1.000
_cell.length_b   1.000
_cell.length_c   1.000
_cell.angle_alpha   90.00
_cell.angle_beta   90.00
_cell.angle_gamma   90.00
#
_symmetry.space_group_name_H-M   'P 1'
#
loop_
_entity.id
_entity.type
_entity.pdbx_description
1 polymer ?
#
loop_
_entity_poly.entity_id
_entity_poly.type
_entity_poly.pdbx_seq_one_letter_code
_entity_poly.pdbx_strand_id
1 'polypeptide(L)' 'MNQVNYRQNDIMKKLATVSTVFLPLMFITGFFGMNFAFLVRSVNSSMAFLILGIGLNLITVIGSLYVMKRRGWW' A
#
# COMPACT_ATOMS: atom_id res chain seq x y z
N MET A 1 -3.41 35.11 -10.25
CA MET A 1 -2.84 34.03 -9.41
C MET A 1 -2.46 32.81 -10.26
N ASN A 2 -1.20 32.80 -10.68
CA ASN A 2 -0.26 31.73 -11.07
C ASN A 2 -0.80 30.33 -11.45
N GLN A 3 -1.03 30.08 -12.75
CA GLN A 3 -1.25 28.74 -13.35
C GLN A 3 -0.16 27.71 -12.98
N VAL A 4 1.07 28.17 -12.71
CA VAL A 4 2.19 27.32 -12.27
C VAL A 4 1.92 26.67 -10.91
N ASN A 5 1.33 27.42 -9.96
CA ASN A 5 1.00 26.91 -8.62
C ASN A 5 -0.10 25.83 -8.69
N TYR A 6 -1.07 25.98 -9.60
CA TYR A 6 -2.11 24.96 -9.81
C TYR A 6 -1.52 23.66 -10.37
N ARG A 7 -0.60 23.74 -11.34
CA ARG A 7 0.08 22.57 -11.92
C ARG A 7 0.96 21.86 -10.88
N GLN A 8 1.70 22.62 -10.07
CA GLN A 8 2.55 22.05 -9.02
C GLN A 8 1.72 21.35 -7.94
N ASN A 9 0.59 21.94 -7.52
CA ASN A 9 -0.34 21.30 -6.59
C ASN A 9 -0.94 20.01 -7.14
N ASP A 10 -1.31 19.97 -8.42
CA ASP A 10 -1.82 18.75 -9.07
C ASP A 10 -0.76 17.63 -9.12
N ILE A 11 0.48 17.98 -9.45
CA ILE A 11 1.60 17.02 -9.43
C ILE A 11 1.84 16.48 -8.01
N MET A 12 1.88 17.35 -7.00
CA MET A 12 2.05 16.91 -5.61
C MET A 12 0.90 16.01 -5.15
N LYS A 13 -0.34 16.31 -5.56
CA LYS A 13 -1.52 15.48 -5.23
C LYS A 13 -1.42 14.09 -5.86
N LYS A 14 -0.94 13.98 -7.11
CA LYS A 14 -0.68 12.71 -7.80
C LYS A 14 0.42 11.90 -7.13
N LEU A 15 1.54 12.54 -6.80
CA LEU A 15 2.66 11.88 -6.11
C LEU A 15 2.25 11.37 -4.72
N ALA A 16 1.55 12.18 -3.94
CA ALA A 16 1.08 11.78 -2.61
C ALA A 16 0.08 10.62 -2.67
N THR A 17 -0.74 10.56 -3.74
CA THR A 17 -1.65 9.45 -4.00
C THR A 17 -0.91 8.15 -4.24
N VAL A 18 0.10 8.17 -5.12
CA VAL A 18 0.92 6.99 -5.40
C VAL A 18 1.64 6.54 -4.12
N SER A 19 2.29 7.45 -3.39
CA SER A 19 3.01 7.13 -2.16
C SER A 19 2.12 6.52 -1.07
N THR A 20 0.89 7.01 -0.91
CA THR A 20 -0.05 6.51 0.11
C THR A 20 -0.43 5.04 -0.12
N VAL A 21 -0.48 4.60 -1.38
CA VAL A 21 -0.78 3.20 -1.73
C VAL A 21 0.49 2.35 -1.69
N PHE A 22 1.60 2.86 -2.22
CA PHE A 22 2.84 2.11 -2.37
C PHE A 22 3.60 1.91 -1.06
N LEU A 23 3.59 2.88 -0.15
CA LEU A 23 4.30 2.79 1.13
C LEU A 23 3.87 1.59 1.98
N PRO A 24 2.57 1.36 2.26
CA PRO A 24 2.16 0.22 3.06
C PRO A 24 2.31 -1.12 2.31
N LEU A 25 2.16 -1.13 0.98
CA LEU A 25 2.48 -2.30 0.15
C LEU A 25 3.97 -2.69 0.24
N MET A 26 4.87 -1.72 0.11
CA MET A 26 6.32 -1.95 0.24
C MET A 26 6.69 -2.44 1.63
N PHE A 27 6.05 -1.91 2.67
CA PHE A 27 6.27 -2.38 4.03
C PHE A 27 5.88 -3.85 4.21
N ILE A 28 4.70 -4.26 3.74
CA ILE A 28 4.22 -5.64 3.83
C ILE A 28 5.11 -6.57 3.00
N THR A 29 5.34 -6.25 1.74
CA THR A 29 6.19 -7.07 0.86
C THR A 29 7.62 -7.19 1.38
N GLY A 30 8.19 -6.12 1.95
CA GLY A 30 9.47 -6.15 2.63
C GLY A 30 9.47 -7.05 3.87
N PHE A 31 8.47 -6.92 4.75
CA PHE A 31 8.35 -7.73 5.96
C PHE A 31 8.21 -9.24 5.65
N PHE A 32 7.38 -9.60 4.66
CA PHE A 32 7.18 -10.99 4.24
C PHE A 32 8.32 -11.52 3.35
N GLY A 33 9.10 -10.64 2.69
CA GLY A 33 10.27 -11.00 1.90
C GLY A 33 11.54 -11.25 2.74
N MET A 34 11.52 -10.89 4.02
CA MET A 34 12.60 -11.20 4.96
C MET A 34 12.58 -12.69 5.31
N ASN A 35 13.76 -13.32 5.38
CA ASN A 35 13.95 -14.72 5.76
C ASN A 35 13.73 -14.96 7.27
N PHE A 36 12.59 -14.54 7.82
CA PHE A 36 12.24 -14.83 9.20
C PHE A 36 11.94 -16.31 9.35
N ALA A 37 12.80 -17.04 10.06
CA ALA A 37 12.64 -18.48 10.31
C ALA A 37 11.26 -18.84 10.91
N PHE A 38 10.66 -17.96 11.71
CA PHE A 38 9.31 -18.12 12.24
C PHE A 38 8.22 -18.04 11.15
N LEU A 39 8.38 -17.12 10.19
CA LEU A 39 7.47 -16.92 9.08
C LEU A 39 7.57 -18.08 8.09
N VAL A 40 8.79 -18.49 7.72
CA VAL A 40 9.04 -19.65 6.85
C VAL A 40 8.52 -20.95 7.48
N ARG A 41 8.65 -21.11 8.80
CA ARG A 41 8.18 -22.32 9.51
C ARG A 41 6.66 -22.34 9.73
N SER A 42 6.01 -21.18 9.91
CA SER A 42 4.55 -21.09 10.12
C SER A 42 3.75 -20.97 8.82
N VAL A 43 4.33 -20.42 7.75
CA VAL A 43 3.69 -20.25 6.42
C VAL A 43 3.91 -21.50 5.54
N ASN A 44 4.07 -22.69 6.14
CA ASN A 44 4.19 -23.94 5.37
C ASN A 44 2.82 -24.43 4.85
N SER A 45 1.72 -23.92 5.41
CA SER A 45 0.36 -24.19 4.90
C SER A 45 0.02 -23.24 3.76
N SER A 46 -0.32 -23.78 2.58
CA SER A 46 -0.68 -23.02 1.37
C SER A 46 -1.79 -22.00 1.63
N MET A 47 -2.68 -22.28 2.59
CA MET A 47 -3.77 -21.39 2.99
C MET A 47 -3.29 -20.18 3.79
N ALA A 48 -2.28 -20.35 4.65
CA ALA A 48 -1.67 -19.23 5.39
C ALA A 48 -0.91 -18.30 4.43
N PHE A 49 -0.24 -18.86 3.42
CA PHE A 49 0.41 -18.08 2.36
C PHE A 49 -0.61 -17.26 1.55
N LEU A 50 -1.73 -17.86 1.15
CA LEU A 50 -2.78 -17.15 0.41
C LEU A 50 -3.43 -16.04 1.23
N ILE A 51 -3.78 -16.31 2.49
CA ILE A 51 -4.47 -15.32 3.34
C ILE A 51 -3.52 -14.18 3.75
N LEU A 52 -2.31 -14.49 4.23
CA LEU A 52 -1.37 -13.48 4.70
C LEU A 52 -0.65 -12.78 3.54
N GLY A 53 -0.31 -13.50 2.47
CA GLY A 53 0.37 -12.96 1.30
C GLY A 53 -0.55 -12.17 0.39
N ILE A 54 -1.72 -12.71 0.04
CA ILE A 54 -2.63 -12.03 -0.92
C ILE A 54 -3.70 -11.24 -0.17
N GLY A 55 -4.32 -11.83 0.85
CA GLY A 55 -5.41 -11.19 1.60
C GLY A 55 -4.98 -9.91 2.32
N LEU A 56 -3.87 -9.94 3.06
CA LEU A 56 -3.36 -8.76 3.78
C LEU A 56 -3.00 -7.62 2.82
N ASN A 57 -2.26 -7.91 1.74
CA ASN A 57 -1.89 -6.91 0.74
C ASN A 57 -3.13 -6.30 0.07
N LEU A 58 -4.12 -7.12 -0.28
CA LEU A 58 -5.36 -6.64 -0.89
C LEU A 58 -6.16 -5.75 0.05
N ILE A 59 -6.26 -6.12 1.33
CA ILE A 59 -6.92 -5.30 2.37
C ILE A 59 -6.21 -3.95 2.52
N THR A 60 -4.88 -3.93 2.52
CA THR A 60 -4.10 -2.70 2.64
C THR A 60 -4.28 -1.78 1.44
N VAL A 61 -4.34 -2.32 0.22
CA VAL A 61 -4.65 -1.52 -0.98
C VAL A 61 -6.07 -0.97 -0.92
N ILE A 62 -7.06 -1.81 -0.60
CA ILE A 62 -8.44 -1.37 -0.48
C ILE A 62 -8.60 -0.32 0.63
N GLY A 63 -7.94 -0.51 1.77
CA GLY A 63 -7.96 0.40 2.90
C GLY A 63 -7.33 1.76 2.58
N SER A 64 -6.16 1.76 1.93
CA SER A 64 -5.49 2.99 1.50
C SER A 64 -6.34 3.75 0.47
N LEU A 65 -6.89 3.07 -0.53
CA LEU A 65 -7.81 3.65 -1.51
C LEU A 65 -9.10 4.18 -0.86
N TYR A 66 -9.66 3.46 0.10
CA TYR A 66 -10.85 3.87 0.83
C TYR A 66 -10.61 5.13 1.67
N VAL A 67 -9.48 5.21 2.38
CA VAL A 67 -9.10 6.40 3.15
C VAL A 67 -8.90 7.59 2.20
N MET A 68 -8.28 7.39 1.06
CA MET A 68 -8.12 8.42 0.03
C MET A 68 -9.45 8.91 -0.53
N LYS A 69 -10.40 8.00 -0.81
CA LYS A 69 -11.76 8.36 -1.23
C LYS A 69 -12.51 9.12 -0.15
N ARG A 70 -12.44 8.67 1.11
CA ARG A 70 -13.07 9.34 2.26
C ARG A 70 -12.51 10.74 2.52
N ARG A 71 -11.24 10.97 2.23
CA ARG A 71 -10.59 12.28 2.41
C ARG A 71 -10.83 13.25 1.24
N GLY A 72 -11.58 12.87 0.21
CA GLY A 72 -11.87 13.76 -0.93
C GLY A 72 -10.63 14.09 -1.76
N TRP A 73 -9.63 13.20 -1.78
CA TRP A 73 -8.41 13.40 -2.57
C TRP A 73 -8.61 13.11 -4.07
N TRP A 74 -9.81 12.65 -4.44
CA TRP A 74 -10.33 12.59 -5.79
C TRP A 74 -11.19 13.83 -6.06
#